data_AF-A0A2V9IJF4-F1
#
_entry.id   AF-A0A2V9IJF4-F1
#
_cell.length_a   1.000
_cell.length_b   1.000
_cell.length_c   1.000
_cell.angle_alpha   90.00
_cell.angle_beta   90.00
_cell.angle_gamma   90.00
#
_symmetry.space_group_name_H-M   'P 1'
#
loop_
_entity.id
_entity.type
_entity.pdbx_description
1 polymer ?
#
loop_
_entity_poly.entity_id
_entity_poly.type
_entity_poly.pdbx_seq_one_letter_code
_entity_poly.pdbx_strand_id
1 'polypeptide(L)'
;MQVKAKPLARERSNVVKTVWFKRFGWSYRPVSWPGAVVVLLALAFCVQVFLAVDRRSHSATDTLYGVFPYFACCFLLVNWVASNTSDSQAA
;
A
#
# COMPACT_ATOMS: atom_id res chain seq x y z
N MET A 1 -46.31 21.76 32.25
CA MET A 1 -46.05 20.67 31.28
C MET A 1 -44.58 20.70 30.90
N GLN A 2 -43.76 19.81 31.45
CA GLN A 2 -42.32 19.76 31.19
C GLN A 2 -42.05 18.78 30.05
N VAL A 3 -41.84 19.29 28.83
CA VAL A 3 -41.43 18.46 27.69
C VAL A 3 -39.93 18.20 27.84
N LYS A 4 -39.60 17.07 28.48
CA LYS A 4 -38.22 16.63 28.67
C LYS A 4 -37.67 16.21 27.31
N ALA A 5 -37.01 17.12 26.61
CA ALA A 5 -36.31 16.81 25.36
C ALA A 5 -35.26 15.74 25.64
N LYS A 6 -35.44 14.56 25.02
CA LYS A 6 -34.49 13.45 25.10
C LYS A 6 -33.25 13.88 24.31
N PRO A 7 -32.05 14.00 24.92
CA PRO A 7 -30.87 14.37 24.16
C PRO A 7 -30.60 13.24 23.16
N LEU A 8 -30.62 13.59 21.87
CA LEU A 8 -30.21 12.70 20.79
C LEU A 8 -28.70 12.51 20.92
N ALA A 9 -28.32 11.54 21.74
CA ALA A 9 -26.96 11.04 21.82
C ALA A 9 -26.57 10.60 20.40
N ARG A 10 -25.70 11.40 19.77
CA ARG A 10 -25.12 11.14 18.46
C ARG A 10 -24.45 9.78 18.52
N GLU A 11 -25.09 8.76 17.96
CA GLU A 11 -24.52 7.43 17.80
C GLU A 11 -23.24 7.59 16.97
N ARG A 12 -22.09 7.52 17.64
CA ARG A 12 -20.79 7.49 16.97
C ARG A 12 -20.74 6.15 16.27
N SER A 13 -21.09 6.12 14.98
CA SER A 13 -20.80 4.98 14.12
C SER A 13 -19.31 4.67 14.27
N ASN A 14 -18.99 3.55 14.92
CA ASN A 14 -17.63 3.05 15.00
C ASN A 14 -17.26 2.61 13.58
N VAL A 15 -16.78 3.56 12.78
CA VAL A 15 -16.15 3.26 11.50
C VAL A 15 -14.90 2.48 11.85
N VAL A 16 -14.98 1.15 11.73
CA VAL A 16 -13.83 0.28 11.82
C VAL A 16 -12.90 0.71 10.68
N LYS A 17 -11.89 1.51 11.00
CA LYS A 17 -10.83 1.85 10.05
C LYS A 17 -10.09 0.56 9.76
N THR A 18 -10.37 -0.06 8.62
CA THR A 18 -9.60 -1.20 8.15
C THR A 18 -8.18 -0.72 7.86
N VAL A 19 -7.24 -1.11 8.71
CA VAL A 19 -5.81 -0.79 8.55
C VAL A 19 -5.24 -1.71 7.48
N TRP A 20 -4.74 -1.15 6.37
CA TRP A 20 -4.32 -2.01 5.27
C TRP A 20 -2.88 -2.49 5.41
N PHE A 21 -2.03 -1.60 5.91
CA PHE A 21 -0.61 -1.83 6.14
C PHE A 21 -0.23 -1.42 7.56
N LYS A 22 0.62 -2.20 8.22
CA LYS A 22 1.20 -1.87 9.52
C LYS A 22 2.65 -1.46 9.33
N ARG A 23 3.04 -0.33 9.94
CA ARG A 23 4.43 0.13 9.93
C ARG A 23 5.31 -0.89 10.66
N PHE A 24 6.35 -1.36 9.99
CA PHE A 24 7.32 -2.32 10.50
C PHE A 24 8.73 -1.76 10.27
N GLY A 25 9.16 -0.88 11.18
CA GLY A 25 10.43 -0.15 11.04
C GLY A 25 10.42 0.83 9.86
N TRP A 26 11.31 0.60 8.87
CA TRP A 26 11.35 1.38 7.62
C TRP A 26 10.20 0.99 6.67
N SER A 27 9.87 -0.31 6.58
CA SER A 27 8.91 -0.80 5.60
C SER A 27 7.50 -0.98 6.16
N TYR A 28 6.54 -1.16 5.26
CA TYR A 28 5.13 -1.42 5.60
C TYR A 28 4.80 -2.89 5.32
N ARG A 29 4.28 -3.61 6.31
CA ARG A 29 3.82 -4.99 6.15
C ARG A 29 2.32 -4.98 5.86
N PRO A 30 1.82 -5.65 4.80
CA PRO A 30 0.38 -5.77 4.59
C PRO A 30 -0.23 -6.60 5.73
N VAL A 31 -1.26 -6.07 6.38
CA VAL A 31 -2.02 -6.76 7.45
C VAL A 31 -3.46 -7.03 7.01
N SER A 32 -3.82 -6.55 5.82
CA SER A 32 -5.14 -6.70 5.23
C SER A 32 -5.10 -7.40 3.87
N TRP A 33 -6.25 -7.94 3.48
CA TRP A 33 -6.48 -8.46 2.15
C TRP A 33 -6.17 -7.46 1.03
N PRO A 34 -6.70 -6.21 1.05
CA PRO A 34 -6.37 -5.24 0.00
C PRO A 34 -4.89 -4.84 -0.03
N GLY A 35 -4.21 -4.80 1.13
CA GLY A 35 -2.76 -4.60 1.17
C GLY A 35 -1.98 -5.75 0.50
N ALA A 36 -2.42 -6.99 0.70
CA ALA A 36 -1.83 -8.15 0.04
C ALA A 36 -2.03 -8.10 -1.49
N VAL A 37 -3.21 -7.68 -1.96
CA VAL A 37 -3.49 -7.51 -3.40
C VAL A 37 -2.54 -6.48 -4.02
N VAL A 38 -2.32 -5.32 -3.37
CA VAL A 38 -1.38 -4.30 -3.88
C VAL A 38 0.04 -4.86 -4.01
N VAL A 39 0.50 -5.62 -3.01
CA VAL A 39 1.83 -6.25 -3.05
C VAL A 39 1.93 -7.30 -4.15
N LEU A 40 0.88 -8.12 -4.34
CA LEU A 40 0.84 -9.11 -5.43
C LEU A 40 0.86 -8.46 -6.81
N LEU A 41 0.11 -7.38 -7.00
CA LEU A 41 0.13 -6.61 -8.25
C LEU A 41 1.51 -6.00 -8.51
N ALA A 42 2.15 -5.44 -7.48
CA ALA A 42 3.50 -4.92 -7.58
C ALA A 42 4.51 -6.01 -7.95
N LEU A 43 4.42 -7.19 -7.34
CA LEU A 43 5.27 -8.34 -7.66
C LEU A 43 5.07 -8.79 -9.11
N ALA A 44 3.81 -8.94 -9.54
CA ALA A 44 3.47 -9.33 -10.90
C ALA A 44 4.01 -8.33 -11.94
N PHE A 45 3.89 -7.03 -11.65
CA PHE A 45 4.48 -5.97 -12.47
C PHE A 45 6.00 -6.09 -12.54
N CYS A 46 6.68 -6.27 -11.41
CA CYS A 46 8.13 -6.41 -11.37
C CYS A 46 8.62 -7.62 -12.19
N VAL A 47 7.94 -8.77 -12.06
CA VAL A 47 8.27 -9.97 -12.84
C VAL A 47 8.07 -9.72 -14.34
N GLN A 48 6.97 -9.10 -14.73
CA GLN A 48 6.71 -8.79 -16.15
C GLN A 48 7.77 -7.86 -16.74
N VAL A 49 8.12 -6.79 -16.04
CA VAL A 49 9.17 -5.86 -16.48
C VAL A 49 10.51 -6.58 -16.56
N PHE A 50 10.87 -7.37 -15.55
CA PHE A 50 12.12 -8.13 -15.55
C PHE A 50 12.21 -9.06 -16.76
N LEU A 51 11.17 -9.87 -17.01
CA LEU A 51 11.12 -10.77 -18.17
C LEU A 51 11.17 -10.00 -19.50
N ALA A 52 10.53 -8.83 -19.58
CA ALA A 52 10.51 -8.03 -20.81
C ALA A 52 11.89 -7.39 -21.10
N VAL A 53 12.57 -6.88 -20.08
CA VAL A 53 13.88 -6.25 -20.20
C VAL A 53 14.95 -7.32 -20.43
N ASP A 54 14.97 -8.38 -19.63
CA ASP A 54 15.97 -9.44 -19.67
C ASP A 54 16.03 -10.13 -21.05
N ARG A 55 14.87 -10.32 -21.70
CA ARG A 55 14.78 -10.84 -23.08
C ARG A 55 15.48 -9.98 -24.15
N ARG A 56 15.73 -8.71 -23.86
CA ARG A 56 16.38 -7.75 -24.77
C ARG A 56 17.80 -7.39 -24.32
N SER A 57 18.22 -7.88 -23.17
CA SER A 57 19.52 -7.58 -22.59
C SER A 57 20.60 -8.51 -23.12
N HIS A 58 21.81 -7.98 -23.30
CA HIS A 58 23.00 -8.75 -23.65
C HIS A 58 23.91 -9.02 -22.44
N SER A 59 23.68 -8.35 -21.32
CA SER A 59 24.39 -8.53 -20.07
C SER A 59 23.46 -8.35 -18.86
N ALA A 60 23.85 -8.89 -17.71
CA ALA A 60 23.12 -8.69 -16.46
C ALA A 60 23.06 -7.20 -16.05
N THR A 61 24.10 -6.45 -16.37
CA THR A 61 24.18 -5.00 -16.12
C THR A 61 23.15 -4.24 -16.94
N ASP A 62 22.94 -4.61 -18.21
CA ASP A 62 21.91 -4.00 -19.06
C ASP A 62 20.50 -4.26 -18.51
N THR A 63 20.24 -5.46 -17.98
CA THR A 63 18.98 -5.79 -17.31
C THR A 63 18.79 -4.94 -16.06
N LEU A 64 19.81 -4.78 -15.22
CA LEU A 64 19.72 -3.97 -14.01
C LEU A 64 19.42 -2.50 -14.32
N TYR A 65 20.13 -1.91 -15.28
CA TYR A 65 19.86 -0.52 -15.70
C TYR A 65 18.48 -0.37 -16.35
N GLY A 66 18.05 -1.34 -17.16
CA GLY A 66 16.75 -1.31 -17.82
C GLY A 66 15.58 -1.47 -16.86
N VAL A 67 15.71 -2.27 -15.80
CA VAL A 67 14.65 -2.55 -14.83
C VAL A 67 14.56 -1.48 -13.73
N PHE A 68 15.69 -0.87 -13.35
CA PHE A 68 15.79 0.11 -12.27
C PHE A 68 14.71 1.20 -12.26
N PRO A 69 14.44 1.96 -13.35
CA PRO A 69 13.47 3.05 -13.32
C PRO A 69 12.05 2.55 -13.02
N TYR A 70 11.67 1.39 -13.55
CA TYR A 70 10.36 0.79 -13.33
C TYR A 70 10.18 0.30 -11.89
N PHE A 71 11.21 -0.35 -11.34
CA PHE A 71 11.17 -0.83 -9.95
C PHE A 71 11.13 0.34 -8.97
N ALA A 72 11.94 1.38 -9.20
CA ALA A 72 11.93 2.60 -8.39
C ALA A 72 10.53 3.24 -8.37
N CYS A 73 9.89 3.42 -9.53
CA CYS A 73 8.52 3.97 -9.61
C CYS A 73 7.49 3.06 -8.94
N CYS A 74 7.56 1.75 -9.15
CA CYS A 74 6.66 0.78 -8.53
C CYS A 74 6.74 0.84 -7.00
N PHE A 75 7.95 0.78 -6.45
CA PHE A 75 8.15 0.82 -5.00
C PHE A 75 7.75 2.17 -4.39
N LEU A 76 7.97 3.28 -5.10
CA LEU A 76 7.51 4.59 -4.66
C LEU A 76 5.97 4.65 -4.59
N LEU A 77 5.28 4.12 -5.61
CA LEU A 77 3.81 4.03 -5.61
C LEU A 77 3.30 3.15 -4.48
N VAL A 78 3.88 1.96 -4.29
CA VAL A 78 3.49 1.06 -3.18
C VAL A 78 3.73 1.73 -1.83
N ASN A 79 4.86 2.42 -1.66
CA ASN A 79 5.17 3.15 -0.43
C ASN A 79 4.19 4.29 -0.18
N TRP A 80 3.80 5.04 -1.22
CA TRP A 80 2.78 6.09 -1.13
C TRP A 80 1.40 5.52 -0.78
N VAL A 81 1.00 4.42 -1.41
CA VAL A 81 -0.26 3.74 -1.05
C VAL A 81 -0.21 3.30 0.41
N ALA A 82 0.87 2.63 0.81
CA ALA A 82 1.07 2.14 2.17
C ALA A 82 1.05 3.28 3.21
N SER A 83 1.66 4.44 2.92
CA SER A 83 1.65 5.58 3.84
C SER A 83 0.26 6.20 4.01
N ASN A 84 -0.55 6.23 2.96
CA ASN A 84 -1.92 6.77 3.03
C ASN A 84 -2.91 5.82 3.71
N THR A 85 -2.57 4.53 3.80
CA THR A 85 -3.48 3.48 4.31
C THR A 85 -2.94 2.78 5.57
N SER A 86 -1.78 3.23 6.07
CA SER A 86 -1.28 2.84 7.37
C SER A 86 -2.13 3.45 8.47
N ASP A 87 -2.23 2.77 9.60
CA ASP A 87 -2.99 3.21 10.76
C ASP A 87 -2.66 4.68 11.09
N SER A 88 -3.68 5.51 11.32
CA SER A 88 -3.52 6.94 11.68
C SER A 88 -3.02 7.12 13.12
N GLN A 89 -2.03 6.33 13.52
CA GLN A 89 -1.36 6.41 14.81
C GLN A 89 0.15 6.20 14.63
N ALA A 90 0.78 7.14 13.95
CA ALA A 90 2.06 7.65 14.41
C ALA A 90 1.78 9.06 14.94
N ALA A 91 1.94 9.20 16.25
CA ALA A 91 1.95 10.48 16.95
C ALA A 91 2.95 11.46 16.33
#